data_AF-A0A2J8UNJ4-F1
#
_entry.id   AF-A0A2J8UNJ4-F1
#
_cell.length_a   1.000
_cell.length_b   1.000
_cell.length_c   1.000
_cell.angle_alpha   90.00
_cell.angle_beta   90.00
_cell.angle_gamma   90.00
#
_symmetry.space_group_name_H-M   'P 1'
#
loop_
_entity.id
_entity.type
_entity.pdbx_description
1 polymer ?
#
loop_
_entity_poly.entity_id
_entity_poly.type
_entity_poly.pdbx_seq_one_letter_code
_entity_poly.pdbx_strand_id
1 'polypeptide(L)' 'MPPPADIVKVAIEWPGAYPKLMEIDQKKPLSAIIKEVCDGWSLTNHEHFALQHADSSNF' A
#
# COMPACT_ATOMS: atom_id res chain seq x y z
N MET A 1 20.57 21.13 6.01
CA MET A 1 19.43 20.57 5.25
C MET A 1 18.74 19.54 6.13
N PRO A 2 17.40 19.48 6.16
CA PRO A 2 16.72 18.40 6.86
C PRO A 2 17.00 17.05 6.16
N PRO A 3 16.95 15.92 6.89
CA PRO A 3 17.06 14.61 6.27
C PRO A 3 15.93 14.39 5.25
N PRO A 4 16.16 13.58 4.20
CA PRO A 4 15.09 13.13 3.32
C PRO A 4 13.97 12.45 4.13
N ALA A 5 12.72 12.66 3.71
CA ALA A 5 11.60 11.96 4.32
C ALA A 5 11.61 10.47 3.93
N ASP A 6 11.27 9.60 4.87
CA ASP A 6 11.18 8.14 4.67
C ASP A 6 9.85 7.77 3.97
N ILE A 7 9.55 8.43 2.85
CA ILE A 7 8.31 8.24 2.07
C ILE A 7 8.66 7.59 0.74
N VAL A 8 7.99 6.48 0.42
CA VAL A 8 8.18 5.73 -0.84
C VAL A 8 6.93 5.79 -1.70
N LYS A 9 7.11 5.97 -3.02
CA LYS A 9 6.01 5.99 -4.01
C LYS A 9 5.83 4.60 -4.59
N VAL A 10 4.60 4.09 -4.60
CA VAL A 10 4.25 2.76 -5.12
C VAL A 10 3.00 2.80 -6.00
N ALA A 11 2.88 1.79 -6.86
CA ALA A 11 1.63 1.44 -7.52
C ALA A 11 1.14 0.11 -6.93
N ILE A 12 -0.11 0.08 -6.45
CA ILE A 12 -0.71 -1.13 -5.86
C ILE A 12 -1.76 -1.68 -6.81
N GLU A 13 -1.71 -2.98 -7.05
CA GLU A 13 -2.62 -3.68 -7.96
C GLU A 13 -3.79 -4.31 -7.22
N TRP A 14 -4.93 -4.40 -7.91
CA TRP A 14 -6.10 -5.15 -7.46
C TRP A 14 -6.87 -5.71 -8.68
N PRO A 15 -7.34 -6.97 -8.64
CA PRO A 15 -8.06 -7.55 -9.77
C PRO A 15 -9.27 -6.71 -10.19
N GLY A 16 -9.36 -6.40 -11.49
CA GLY A 16 -10.48 -5.64 -12.05
C GLY A 16 -10.44 -4.12 -11.76
N ALA A 17 -9.34 -3.59 -11.22
CA ALA A 17 -9.15 -2.16 -10.99
C ALA A 17 -7.84 -1.66 -11.63
N TYR A 18 -7.78 -0.36 -11.91
CA TYR A 18 -6.52 0.30 -12.28
C TYR A 18 -5.58 0.38 -11.06
N PRO A 19 -4.25 0.33 -11.26
CA PRO A 19 -3.30 0.45 -10.17
C PRO A 19 -3.48 1.77 -9.39
N LYS A 20 -3.47 1.67 -8.06
CA LYS A 20 -3.55 2.82 -7.15
C LYS A 20 -2.14 3.36 -6.90
N LEU A 21 -1.90 4.60 -7.32
CA LEU A 21 -0.67 5.33 -6.98
C LEU A 21 -0.78 5.89 -5.56
N MET A 22 0.19 5.59 -4.70
CA MET A 22 0.21 6.14 -3.35
C MET A 22 1.62 6.33 -2.80
N GLU A 23 1.71 7.18 -1.77
CA GLU A 23 2.89 7.39 -0.96
C GLU A 23 2.76 6.60 0.35
N ILE A 24 3.72 5.73 0.63
CA ILE A 24 3.84 5.00 1.89
C ILE A 24 4.87 5.71 2.75
N ASP A 25 4.42 6.28 3.86
CA ASP A 25 5.30 6.76 4.94
C ASP A 25 5.76 5.58 5.78
N GLN A 26 7.07 5.32 5.81
CA GLN A 26 7.66 4.21 6.56
C GLN A 26 7.49 4.34 8.09
N LYS A 27 7.05 5.50 8.58
CA LYS A 27 6.74 5.73 10.00
C LYS A 27 5.30 5.34 10.34
N LYS A 28 4.45 5.11 9.34
CA LYS A 28 3.04 4.77 9.52
C LYS A 28 2.87 3.26 9.73
N PRO A 29 1.99 2.82 10.65
CA PRO A 29 1.70 1.40 10.82
C PRO A 29 1.17 0.78 9.52
N LEU A 30 1.65 -0.43 9.19
CA LEU A 30 1.21 -1.16 7.99
C LEU A 30 -0.31 -1.39 7.97
N SER A 31 -0.93 -1.62 9.12
CA SER A 31 -2.39 -1.77 9.23
C SER A 31 -3.15 -0.51 8.79
N ALA A 32 -2.62 0.68 9.07
CA ALA A 32 -3.22 1.94 8.63
C ALA A 32 -3.02 2.14 7.12
N ILE A 33 -1.87 1.75 6.58
CA ILE A 33 -1.60 1.77 5.14
C ILE A 33 -2.56 0.81 4.40
N ILE A 34 -2.69 -0.43 4.88
CA ILE A 34 -3.60 -1.44 4.30
C ILE A 34 -5.04 -0.93 4.34
N LYS A 35 -5.47 -0.32 5.45
CA LYS A 35 -6.80 0.30 5.54
C LYS A 35 -7.02 1.34 4.44
N GLU A 36 -6.06 2.23 4.19
CA GLU A 36 -6.16 3.27 3.15
C GLU A 36 -6.17 2.71 1.73
N VAL A 37 -5.51 1.57 1.51
CA VAL A 37 -5.60 0.82 0.26
C VAL A 37 -7.01 0.28 0.09
N CYS A 38 -7.52 -0.46 1.08
CA CYS A 38 -8.86 -1.04 1.08
C CYS A 38 -9.96 0.02 0.91
N ASP A 39 -9.87 1.14 1.65
CA ASP A 39 -10.83 2.26 1.56
C ASP A 39 -10.89 2.83 0.13
N GLY A 40 -9.77 2.83 -0.61
CA GLY A 40 -9.70 3.30 -1.99
C GLY A 40 -10.49 2.48 -3.00
N TRP A 41 -10.69 1.19 -2.73
CA TRP A 41 -11.49 0.29 -3.55
C TRP A 41 -12.77 -0.19 -2.86
N SER A 42 -13.14 0.43 -1.73
CA SER A 42 -14.29 0.04 -0.92
C SER A 42 -14.27 -1.43 -0.48
N LEU A 43 -13.07 -1.98 -0.21
CA LEU A 43 -12.90 -3.32 0.35
C LEU A 43 -13.18 -3.28 1.86
N THR A 44 -14.08 -4.13 2.34
CA THR A 44 -14.38 -4.27 3.77
C THR A 44 -13.36 -5.19 4.46
N ASN A 45 -13.28 -5.14 5.78
CA ASN A 45 -12.46 -6.06 6.60
C ASN A 45 -10.97 -5.99 6.24
N HIS A 46 -10.36 -4.80 6.35
CA HIS A 46 -8.96 -4.54 5.98
C HIS A 46 -7.96 -5.43 6.75
N GLU A 47 -8.35 -5.98 7.90
CA GLU A 47 -7.61 -6.96 8.69
C GLU A 47 -7.38 -8.30 7.99
N HIS A 48 -8.13 -8.60 6.92
CA HIS A 48 -7.95 -9.82 6.11
C HIS A 48 -7.00 -9.64 4.92
N PHE A 49 -6.39 -8.46 4.76
CA PHE A 49 -5.53 -8.13 3.63
C PHE A 49 -4.08 -7.90 4.07
N ALA A 50 -3.17 -8.11 3.12
CA ALA A 50 -1.74 -7.80 3.24
C ALA A 50 -1.23 -7.26 1.90
N LEU A 51 -0.10 -6.55 1.93
CA LEU A 51 0.61 -6.11 0.73
C LEU A 51 1.65 -7.15 0.30
N GLN A 52 1.83 -7.30 -1.00
CA GLN A 52 2.79 -8.20 -1.61
C GLN A 52 3.51 -7.48 -2.75
N HIS A 53 4.79 -7.80 -2.98
CA HIS A 53 5.50 -7.33 -4.16
C HIS A 53 5.00 -8.08 -5.40
N ALA A 54 4.46 -7.35 -6.39
CA ALA A 54 3.94 -7.94 -7.62
C ALA A 54 5.06 -8.35 -8.61
N ASP A 55 6.14 -7.57 -8.66
CA ASP A 55 7.17 -7.69 -9.70
C ASP A 55 8.24 -8.77 -9.44
N SER A 56 8.37 -9.29 -8.21
CA SER A 56 9.50 -10.17 -7.85
C SER A 56 9.23 -11.13 -6.69
N SER A 57 9.43 -12.44 -6.96
CA SER A 57 9.63 -13.55 -6.02
C SER A 57 8.54 -13.80 -4.97
N ASN A 58 7.63 -14.73 -5.26
CA ASN A 58 6.68 -15.34 -4.31
C ASN A 58 7.32 -16.42 -3.41
N PHE A 59 8.62 -16.32 -3.13
CA PHE A 59 9.33 -17.29 -2.28
C PHE A 59 9.23 -16.94 -0.80
#